data_AF-C9LJ45-F1
#
_entry.id   AF-C9LJ45-F1
#
_cell.length_a   1.000
_cell.length_b   1.000
_cell.length_c   1.000
_cell.angle_alpha   90.00
_cell.angle_beta   90.00
_cell.angle_gamma   90.00
#
_symmetry.space_group_name_H-M   'P 1'
#
loop_
_entity.id
_entity.type
_entity.pdbx_description
1 polymer ?
#
loop_
_entity_poly.entity_id
_entity_poly.type
_entity_poly.pdbx_seq_one_letter_code
_entity_poly.pdbx_strand_id
1 'polypeptide(L)'
;MFKVYDKIKDAFSAFLGALLLLLFAGGSGWMAFIMFQRGSWLIGAIGVIGALFFSSPLWAGLFITKKEPEPEPVVTKVDWPTDKAALLKLAQTVAGDDAEVMQLVKDSLASPEAFYAARSEPEGEYADEYYEMLDTYKDKPDTLRSEGLLVLLEELRVIVRFDWKADLDSFQGMMPRLKRVQRYGLNLSDAPLDEAAYVPRWCEALDKFWKPKHYHTLLIDTQSDEYVVAIAPNRPSSAKAKASAANPASVSTT
;
A
#
# COMPACT_ATOMS: atom_id res chain seq x y z
N MET A 1 -1.31 -28.87 -2.84
CA MET A 1 -0.32 -29.96 -2.70
C MET A 1 1.12 -29.52 -3.03
N PHE A 2 1.36 -28.73 -4.09
CA PHE A 2 2.70 -28.23 -4.45
C PHE A 2 3.43 -27.44 -3.34
N LYS A 3 2.77 -26.50 -2.66
CA LYS A 3 3.38 -25.70 -1.57
C LYS A 3 3.88 -26.50 -0.36
N VAL A 4 3.32 -27.69 -0.11
CA VAL A 4 3.75 -28.53 1.02
C VAL A 4 4.99 -29.34 0.65
N TYR A 5 5.08 -29.79 -0.60
CA TYR A 5 6.23 -30.53 -1.12
C TYR A 5 7.49 -29.67 -1.16
N ASP A 6 7.38 -28.42 -1.64
CA ASP A 6 8.51 -27.48 -1.66
C ASP A 6 9.03 -27.18 -0.25
N LYS A 7 8.12 -26.97 0.70
CA LYS A 7 8.47 -26.71 2.11
C LYS A 7 9.18 -27.88 2.78
N ILE A 8 8.81 -29.12 2.45
CA ILE A 8 9.46 -30.33 2.96
C ILE A 8 10.86 -30.49 2.34
N LYS A 9 10.99 -30.22 1.04
CA LYS A 9 12.26 -30.28 0.32
C LYS A 9 13.26 -29.25 0.85
N ASP A 10 12.81 -28.02 1.10
CA ASP A 10 13.63 -26.95 1.66
C ASP A 10 14.10 -27.29 3.09
N ALA A 11 13.20 -27.82 3.92
CA ALA A 11 13.53 -28.26 5.27
C ALA A 11 14.54 -29.42 5.26
N PHE A 12 14.39 -30.38 4.35
CA PHE A 12 15.32 -31.50 4.21
C PHE A 12 16.69 -31.05 3.72
N SER A 13 16.75 -30.13 2.75
CA SER A 13 18.00 -29.57 2.24
C SER A 13 18.74 -28.76 3.32
N ALA A 14 18.02 -27.95 4.11
CA ALA A 14 18.58 -27.21 5.22
C ALA A 14 19.13 -28.15 6.31
N PHE A 15 18.41 -29.23 6.63
CA PHE A 15 18.87 -30.24 7.58
C PHE A 15 20.16 -30.94 7.12
N LEU A 16 20.21 -31.35 5.85
CA LEU A 16 21.38 -32.01 5.27
C LEU A 16 22.61 -31.07 5.26
N GLY A 17 22.38 -29.79 4.94
CA GLY A 17 23.42 -28.76 4.99
C GLY A 17 23.97 -28.54 6.40
N ALA A 18 23.10 -28.44 7.41
CA ALA A 18 23.51 -28.29 8.80
C ALA A 18 24.30 -29.52 9.30
N LEU A 19 23.88 -30.73 8.91
CA LEU A 19 24.58 -31.96 9.26
C LEU A 19 25.99 -32.02 8.65
N LEU A 20 26.15 -31.61 7.40
CA LEU A 20 27.46 -31.53 6.75
C LEU A 20 28.37 -30.52 7.46
N LEU A 21 27.87 -29.32 7.79
CA LEU A 21 28.64 -28.31 8.52
C LEU A 21 29.10 -28.82 9.90
N LEU A 22 28.24 -29.54 10.62
CA LEU A 22 28.60 -30.17 11.89
C LEU A 22 29.70 -31.23 11.73
N LEU A 23 29.63 -32.06 10.69
CA LEU A 23 30.65 -33.08 10.41
C LEU A 23 31.99 -32.44 10.06
N PHE A 24 32.00 -31.38 9.24
CA PHE A 24 33.23 -30.64 8.93
C PHE A 24 33.81 -29.95 10.16
N ALA A 25 32.98 -29.27 10.96
CA ALA A 25 33.43 -28.61 12.18
C ALA A 25 34.03 -29.62 13.19
N GLY A 26 33.34 -30.74 13.41
CA GLY A 26 33.81 -31.81 14.30
C GLY A 26 35.08 -32.48 13.78
N GLY A 27 35.16 -32.79 12.48
CA GLY A 27 36.33 -33.38 11.84
C GLY A 27 37.56 -32.48 11.90
N SER A 28 37.39 -31.18 11.61
CA SER A 28 38.48 -30.18 11.70
C SER A 28 38.94 -29.99 13.15
N GLY A 29 38.03 -29.96 14.12
CA GLY A 29 38.36 -29.88 15.54
C GLY A 29 39.13 -31.11 16.05
N TRP A 30 38.71 -32.31 15.64
CA TRP A 30 39.39 -33.56 15.98
C TRP A 30 40.79 -33.64 15.36
N MET A 31 40.93 -33.21 14.10
CA MET A 31 42.22 -33.11 13.43
C MET A 31 43.15 -32.12 14.14
N ALA A 32 42.65 -30.97 14.57
CA ALA A 32 43.43 -29.99 15.33
C ALA A 32 43.98 -30.58 16.63
N PHE A 33 43.14 -31.31 17.38
CA PHE A 33 43.51 -31.98 18.63
C PHE A 33 44.65 -32.98 18.42
N ILE A 34 44.55 -33.85 17.41
CA ILE A 34 45.62 -34.82 17.09
C ILE A 34 46.92 -34.12 16.70
N MET A 35 46.84 -33.04 15.91
CA MET A 35 48.03 -32.33 15.43
C MET A 35 48.76 -31.57 16.53
N PHE A 36 48.05 -31.01 17.50
CA PHE A 36 48.66 -30.41 18.69
C PHE A 36 49.36 -31.45 19.57
N GLN A 37 48.76 -32.62 19.78
CA GLN A 37 49.42 -33.71 20.52
C GLN A 37 50.71 -34.19 19.84
N ARG A 38 50.80 -34.09 18.52
CA ARG A 38 51.98 -34.46 17.72
C ARG A 38 53.02 -33.35 17.60
N GLY A 39 52.81 -32.19 18.22
CA GLY A 39 53.72 -31.04 18.15
C GLY A 39 53.67 -30.27 16.82
N SER A 40 52.69 -30.55 15.96
CA SER A 40 52.47 -29.87 14.68
C SER A 40 51.53 -28.67 14.84
N TRP A 41 52.01 -27.65 15.55
CA TRP A 41 51.21 -26.50 15.99
C TRP A 41 50.59 -25.70 14.83
N LEU A 42 51.30 -25.53 13.71
CA LEU A 42 50.79 -24.78 12.54
C LEU A 42 49.57 -25.47 11.92
N ILE A 43 49.61 -26.79 11.75
CA ILE A 43 48.51 -27.57 11.18
C ILE A 43 47.34 -27.64 12.18
N GLY A 44 47.64 -27.74 13.48
CA GLY A 44 46.64 -27.64 14.54
C GLY A 44 45.87 -26.32 14.48
N ALA A 45 46.57 -25.20 14.31
CA ALA A 45 45.95 -23.88 14.19
C ALA A 45 45.03 -23.76 12.96
N ILE A 46 45.44 -24.30 11.81
CA ILE A 46 44.58 -24.36 10.60
C ILE A 46 43.31 -25.16 10.87
N GLY A 47 43.40 -26.28 11.59
CA GLY A 47 42.24 -27.09 11.97
C GLY A 47 41.25 -26.34 12.87
N VAL A 48 41.74 -25.54 13.83
CA VAL A 48 40.88 -24.70 14.68
C VAL A 48 40.16 -23.63 13.86
N ILE A 49 40.86 -22.96 12.95
CA ILE A 49 40.25 -21.96 12.05
C ILE A 49 39.16 -22.61 11.18
N GLY A 50 39.41 -23.80 10.65
CA GLY A 50 38.41 -24.56 9.91
C GLY A 50 37.18 -24.87 10.76
N ALA A 51 37.37 -25.36 12.00
CA ALA A 51 36.26 -25.65 12.91
C ALA A 51 35.41 -24.42 13.24
N LEU A 52 36.04 -23.26 13.44
CA LEU A 52 35.35 -21.98 13.67
C LEU A 52 34.58 -21.53 12.42
N PHE A 53 35.19 -21.64 11.23
CA PHE A 53 34.57 -21.24 9.98
C PHE A 53 33.31 -22.07 9.68
N PHE A 54 33.39 -23.40 9.80
CA PHE A 54 32.26 -24.30 9.52
C PHE A 54 31.19 -24.32 10.61
N SER A 55 31.53 -23.94 11.85
CA SER A 55 30.52 -23.77 12.92
C SER A 55 29.85 -22.40 12.89
N SER A 56 30.46 -21.38 12.27
CA SER A 56 29.90 -20.02 12.22
C SER A 56 28.46 -19.90 11.69
N PRO A 57 28.02 -20.64 10.65
CA PRO A 57 26.64 -20.54 10.16
C PRO A 57 25.62 -21.14 11.13
N LEU A 58 26.04 -22.06 12.01
CA LEU A 58 25.17 -22.68 13.03
C LEU A 58 24.83 -21.69 14.15
N TRP A 59 25.73 -20.75 14.44
CA TRP A 59 25.54 -19.70 15.44
C TRP A 59 25.07 -18.37 14.84
N ALA A 60 25.10 -18.20 13.51
CA ALA A 60 24.62 -17.00 12.83
C ALA A 60 23.15 -16.67 13.18
N GLY A 61 22.32 -17.70 13.38
CA GLY A 61 20.92 -17.54 13.82
C GLY A 61 20.73 -16.93 15.22
N LEU A 62 21.77 -16.93 16.08
CA LEU A 62 21.74 -16.27 17.39
C LEU A 62 22.04 -14.77 17.30
N PHE A 63 22.65 -14.31 16.20
CA PHE A 63 22.99 -12.89 15.99
C PHE A 63 22.11 -12.20 14.94
N ILE A 64 21.34 -12.97 14.17
CA ILE A 64 20.27 -12.41 13.34
C ILE A 64 19.09 -12.12 14.27
N THR A 65 19.04 -10.89 14.80
CA THR A 65 17.77 -10.31 15.27
C THR A 65 16.82 -10.34 14.09
N LYS A 66 15.85 -11.27 14.09
CA LYS A 66 14.70 -11.18 13.18
C LYS A 66 14.05 -9.83 13.46
N LYS A 67 14.20 -8.87 12.54
CA LYS A 67 13.43 -7.64 12.58
C LYS A 67 11.98 -8.09 12.51
N GLU A 68 11.23 -7.88 13.59
CA GLU A 68 9.79 -8.15 13.59
C GLU A 68 9.18 -7.44 12.37
N PRO A 69 8.29 -8.10 11.61
CA PRO A 69 7.63 -7.44 10.50
C PRO A 69 6.96 -6.19 11.03
N GLU A 70 7.25 -5.04 10.42
CA GLU A 70 6.66 -3.80 10.86
C GLU A 70 5.13 -3.90 10.81
N PRO A 71 4.41 -3.34 11.79
CA PRO A 71 2.95 -3.43 11.84
C PRO A 71 2.36 -2.79 10.58
N GLU A 72 1.34 -3.42 10.00
CA GLU A 72 0.71 -2.90 8.78
C GLU A 72 0.21 -1.45 8.95
N PRO A 73 0.31 -0.62 7.91
CA PRO A 73 -0.16 0.76 7.96
C PRO A 73 -1.67 0.81 8.23
N VAL A 74 -2.06 1.61 9.22
CA VAL A 74 -3.47 1.82 9.58
C VAL A 74 -4.04 2.92 8.70
N VAL A 75 -4.61 2.53 7.55
CA VAL A 75 -5.25 3.42 6.58
C VAL A 75 -6.63 2.90 6.20
N THR A 76 -7.56 3.80 5.95
CA THR A 76 -8.90 3.42 5.50
C THR A 76 -8.83 2.86 4.08
N LYS A 77 -9.32 1.64 3.88
CA LYS A 77 -9.38 0.94 2.58
C LYS A 77 -10.83 0.68 2.18
N VAL A 78 -11.15 0.81 0.90
CA VAL A 78 -12.45 0.44 0.32
C VAL A 78 -12.23 -0.25 -1.02
N ASP A 79 -13.08 -1.22 -1.33
CA ASP A 79 -13.04 -1.88 -2.63
C ASP A 79 -13.65 -0.96 -3.70
N TRP A 80 -13.07 -0.96 -4.91
CA TRP A 80 -13.66 -0.31 -6.06
C TRP A 80 -14.89 -1.10 -6.55
N PRO A 81 -16.09 -0.50 -6.54
CA PRO A 81 -17.31 -1.22 -6.86
C PRO A 81 -17.56 -1.29 -8.36
N THR A 82 -18.32 -2.28 -8.81
CA THR A 82 -18.84 -2.36 -10.19
C THR A 82 -20.31 -1.92 -10.30
N ASP A 83 -21.04 -1.93 -9.19
CA ASP A 83 -22.45 -1.55 -9.17
C ASP A 83 -22.62 -0.03 -9.21
N LYS A 84 -23.59 0.42 -10.02
CA LYS A 84 -23.85 1.85 -10.26
C LYS A 84 -24.14 2.63 -8.96
N ALA A 85 -24.83 2.03 -8.00
CA ALA A 85 -25.23 2.72 -6.78
C ALA A 85 -24.04 2.94 -5.83
N ALA A 86 -23.18 1.94 -5.66
CA ALA A 86 -21.96 2.06 -4.87
C ALA A 86 -20.92 2.94 -5.57
N LEU A 87 -20.79 2.87 -6.89
CA LEU A 87 -19.96 3.80 -7.67
C LEU A 87 -20.35 5.25 -7.40
N LEU A 88 -21.65 5.56 -7.48
CA LEU A 88 -22.17 6.89 -7.17
C LEU A 88 -21.88 7.30 -5.71
N LYS A 89 -22.07 6.39 -4.76
CA LYS A 89 -21.83 6.65 -3.33
C LYS A 89 -20.34 6.86 -3.02
N LEU A 90 -19.46 6.11 -3.66
CA LEU A 90 -18.02 6.28 -3.52
C LEU A 90 -17.59 7.63 -4.11
N ALA A 91 -18.03 7.94 -5.34
CA ALA A 91 -17.80 9.24 -5.97
C ALA A 91 -18.29 10.40 -5.10
N GLN A 92 -19.49 10.32 -4.51
CA GLN A 92 -19.98 11.33 -3.55
C GLN A 92 -19.07 11.48 -2.33
N THR A 93 -18.49 10.38 -1.84
CA THR A 93 -17.58 10.41 -0.69
C THR A 93 -16.29 11.18 -1.02
N VAL A 94 -15.73 10.95 -2.20
CA VAL A 94 -14.41 11.49 -2.60
C VAL A 94 -14.48 12.84 -3.32
N ALA A 95 -15.51 13.08 -4.14
CA ALA A 95 -15.76 14.38 -4.79
C ALA A 95 -16.47 15.38 -3.86
N GLY A 96 -17.28 14.90 -2.91
CA GLY A 96 -18.03 15.75 -1.98
C GLY A 96 -19.10 16.57 -2.70
N ASP A 97 -19.22 17.84 -2.34
CA ASP A 97 -20.24 18.77 -2.86
C ASP A 97 -19.78 19.52 -4.13
N ASP A 98 -18.77 19.02 -4.86
CA ASP A 98 -18.39 19.57 -6.17
C ASP A 98 -19.49 19.25 -7.19
N ALA A 99 -20.38 20.22 -7.43
CA ALA A 99 -21.55 20.06 -8.27
C ALA A 99 -21.21 19.74 -9.73
N GLU A 100 -20.11 20.30 -10.25
CA GLU A 100 -19.65 20.05 -11.62
C GLU A 100 -19.14 18.62 -11.76
N VAL A 101 -18.26 18.19 -10.85
CA VAL A 101 -17.77 16.81 -10.82
C VAL A 101 -18.93 15.83 -10.66
N MET A 102 -19.84 16.08 -9.72
CA MET A 102 -20.97 15.19 -9.48
C MET A 102 -21.97 15.14 -10.64
N GLN A 103 -22.08 16.20 -11.44
CA GLN A 103 -22.88 16.17 -12.66
C GLN A 103 -22.22 15.25 -13.70
N LEU A 104 -20.91 15.40 -13.93
CA LEU A 104 -20.16 14.54 -14.86
C LEU A 104 -20.22 13.06 -14.45
N VAL A 105 -20.11 12.76 -13.15
CA VAL A 105 -20.29 11.40 -12.61
C VAL A 105 -21.68 10.86 -12.93
N LYS A 106 -22.74 11.66 -12.79
CA LYS A 106 -24.11 11.20 -13.08
C LYS A 106 -24.29 10.93 -14.57
N ASP A 107 -23.75 11.81 -15.41
CA ASP A 107 -23.84 11.70 -16.86
C ASP A 107 -23.09 10.45 -17.36
N SER A 108 -21.89 10.21 -16.83
CA SER A 108 -21.10 9.01 -17.15
C SER A 108 -21.79 7.72 -16.72
N LEU A 109 -22.44 7.72 -15.56
CA LEU A 109 -23.20 6.56 -15.07
C LEU A 109 -24.56 6.38 -15.78
N ALA A 110 -25.09 7.42 -16.43
CA ALA A 110 -26.34 7.35 -17.19
C ALA A 110 -26.13 6.70 -18.56
N SER A 111 -25.07 7.12 -19.28
CA SER A 111 -24.77 6.64 -20.63
C SER A 111 -23.25 6.44 -20.83
N PRO A 112 -22.63 5.40 -20.21
CA PRO A 112 -21.17 5.25 -20.17
C PRO A 112 -20.51 5.26 -21.55
N GLU A 113 -21.00 4.45 -22.49
CA GLU A 113 -20.41 4.31 -23.82
C GLU A 113 -20.39 5.64 -24.59
N ALA A 114 -21.55 6.29 -24.71
CA ALA A 114 -21.65 7.59 -25.39
C ALA A 114 -20.84 8.68 -24.69
N PHE A 115 -20.83 8.69 -23.35
CA PHE A 115 -20.10 9.70 -22.57
C PHE A 115 -18.58 9.58 -22.74
N TYR A 116 -18.04 8.36 -22.72
CA TYR A 116 -16.61 8.13 -22.88
C TYR A 116 -16.19 8.25 -24.35
N ALA A 117 -17.01 7.84 -25.31
CA ALA A 117 -16.70 7.99 -26.74
C ALA A 117 -16.48 9.47 -27.10
N ALA A 118 -17.33 10.35 -26.59
CA ALA A 118 -17.18 11.79 -26.77
C ALA A 118 -15.89 12.37 -26.14
N ARG A 119 -15.28 11.67 -25.18
CA ARG A 119 -14.01 12.05 -24.53
C ARG A 119 -12.78 11.44 -25.18
N SER A 120 -12.92 10.34 -25.91
CA SER A 120 -11.83 9.74 -26.70
C SER A 120 -11.58 10.46 -28.03
N GLU A 121 -12.52 11.26 -28.52
CA GLU A 121 -12.41 11.95 -29.81
C GLU A 121 -11.50 13.20 -29.82
N PRO A 122 -11.57 14.13 -28.84
CA PRO A 122 -10.70 15.31 -28.84
C PRO A 122 -9.29 14.97 -28.36
N GLU A 123 -8.27 15.66 -28.90
CA GLU A 123 -6.91 15.63 -28.35
C GLU A 123 -6.92 16.22 -26.92
N GLY A 124 -6.72 15.38 -25.92
CA GLY A 124 -6.69 15.75 -24.51
C GLY A 124 -5.76 14.83 -23.72
N GLU A 125 -5.35 15.25 -22.52
CA GLU A 125 -4.41 14.50 -21.66
C GLU A 125 -4.85 13.04 -21.40
N TYR A 126 -6.16 12.78 -21.44
CA TYR A 126 -6.77 11.47 -21.12
C TYR A 126 -7.40 10.77 -22.34
N ALA A 127 -7.23 11.30 -23.55
CA ALA A 127 -7.96 10.81 -24.74
C ALA A 127 -7.60 9.35 -25.08
N ASP A 128 -6.30 9.01 -24.99
CA ASP A 128 -5.80 7.67 -25.25
C ASP A 128 -6.31 6.68 -24.21
N GLU A 129 -6.32 7.05 -22.92
CA GLU A 129 -6.86 6.24 -21.84
C GLU A 129 -8.36 5.96 -22.05
N TYR A 130 -9.13 6.95 -22.49
CA TYR A 130 -10.54 6.73 -22.83
C TYR A 130 -10.72 5.80 -24.03
N TYR A 131 -9.89 5.95 -25.07
CA TYR A 131 -9.93 5.09 -26.25
C TYR A 131 -9.59 3.64 -25.90
N GLU A 132 -8.50 3.39 -25.18
CA GLU A 132 -8.07 2.04 -24.79
C GLU A 132 -9.11 1.37 -23.88
N MET A 133 -9.65 2.10 -22.91
CA MET A 133 -10.68 1.63 -22.00
C MET A 133 -11.97 1.27 -22.75
N LEU A 134 -12.42 2.11 -23.69
CA LEU A 134 -13.56 1.82 -24.56
C LEU A 134 -13.33 0.59 -25.41
N ASP A 135 -12.19 0.50 -26.11
CA ASP A 135 -11.91 -0.64 -26.98
C ASP A 135 -11.86 -1.96 -26.18
N THR A 136 -11.32 -1.91 -24.96
CA THR A 136 -11.20 -3.08 -24.07
C THR A 136 -12.54 -3.51 -23.46
N TYR A 137 -13.41 -2.56 -23.10
CA TYR A 137 -14.58 -2.84 -22.26
C TYR A 137 -15.94 -2.52 -22.88
N LYS A 138 -16.04 -2.05 -24.13
CA LYS A 138 -17.32 -1.76 -24.81
C LYS A 138 -18.34 -2.89 -24.72
N ASP A 139 -17.90 -4.14 -24.80
CA ASP A 139 -18.76 -5.33 -24.73
C ASP A 139 -19.08 -5.78 -23.29
N LYS A 140 -18.62 -5.05 -22.27
CA LYS A 140 -18.77 -5.35 -20.83
C LYS A 140 -19.33 -4.13 -20.11
N PRO A 141 -20.65 -3.85 -20.19
CA PRO A 141 -21.23 -2.57 -19.78
C PRO A 141 -21.02 -2.21 -18.30
N ASP A 142 -20.98 -3.20 -17.40
CA ASP A 142 -20.72 -2.97 -15.98
C ASP A 142 -19.24 -2.65 -15.71
N THR A 143 -18.32 -3.32 -16.41
CA THR A 143 -16.89 -3.03 -16.35
C THR A 143 -16.57 -1.67 -16.99
N LEU A 144 -17.13 -1.37 -18.17
CA LEU A 144 -16.99 -0.07 -18.83
C LEU A 144 -17.44 1.08 -17.90
N ARG A 145 -18.55 0.88 -17.20
CA ARG A 145 -19.05 1.87 -16.22
C ARG A 145 -18.07 2.07 -15.07
N SER A 146 -17.55 0.97 -14.52
CA SER A 146 -16.58 0.96 -13.42
C SER A 146 -15.26 1.62 -13.81
N GLU A 147 -14.60 1.10 -14.84
CA GLU A 147 -13.27 1.55 -15.26
C GLU A 147 -13.31 2.95 -15.85
N GLY A 148 -14.33 3.26 -16.66
CA GLY A 148 -14.48 4.61 -17.18
C GLY A 148 -14.73 5.65 -16.08
N LEU A 149 -15.42 5.29 -14.98
CA LEU A 149 -15.57 6.21 -13.86
C LEU A 149 -14.23 6.41 -13.14
N LEU A 150 -13.41 5.38 -13.04
CA LEU A 150 -12.08 5.47 -12.45
C LEU A 150 -11.22 6.48 -13.24
N VAL A 151 -11.17 6.35 -14.57
CA VAL A 151 -10.47 7.30 -15.46
C VAL A 151 -11.02 8.72 -15.30
N LEU A 152 -12.36 8.87 -15.28
CA LEU A 152 -13.00 10.18 -15.09
C LEU A 152 -12.65 10.84 -13.75
N LEU A 153 -12.64 10.09 -12.64
CA LEU A 153 -12.29 10.67 -11.35
C LEU A 153 -10.82 11.08 -11.28
N GLU A 154 -9.94 10.42 -12.03
CA GLU A 154 -8.53 10.78 -12.13
C GLU A 154 -8.33 12.02 -13.01
N GLU A 155 -8.96 12.08 -14.18
CA GLU A 155 -9.00 13.27 -15.06
C GLU A 155 -9.41 14.51 -14.25
N LEU A 156 -10.47 14.36 -13.45
CA LEU A 156 -11.03 15.43 -12.62
C LEU A 156 -10.20 15.73 -11.35
N ARG A 157 -9.07 15.05 -11.14
CA ARG A 157 -8.18 15.17 -9.97
C ARG A 157 -8.93 14.97 -8.65
N VAL A 158 -9.90 14.05 -8.63
CA VAL A 158 -10.62 13.60 -7.43
C VAL A 158 -9.84 12.47 -6.75
N ILE A 159 -9.26 11.60 -7.57
CA ILE A 159 -8.36 10.53 -7.17
C ILE A 159 -7.01 10.69 -7.87
N VAL A 160 -6.02 9.94 -7.41
CA VAL A 160 -4.71 9.79 -8.06
C VAL A 160 -4.33 8.32 -8.04
N ARG A 161 -3.73 7.81 -9.12
CA ARG A 161 -3.12 6.49 -9.16
C ARG A 161 -1.60 6.58 -8.99
N PHE A 162 -1.05 5.65 -8.23
CA PHE A 162 0.38 5.48 -8.04
C PHE A 162 0.77 4.06 -8.39
N ASP A 163 1.87 3.90 -9.13
CA ASP A 163 2.51 2.59 -9.32
C ASP A 163 2.89 1.99 -7.95
N TRP A 164 2.97 0.66 -7.89
CA TRP A 164 3.37 -0.04 -6.67
C TRP A 164 4.78 0.33 -6.17
N LYS A 165 5.63 0.85 -7.08
CA LYS A 165 6.97 1.41 -6.82
C LYS A 165 7.01 2.94 -6.83
N ALA A 166 5.88 3.63 -6.72
CA ALA A 166 5.89 5.08 -6.66
C ALA A 166 6.86 5.58 -5.58
N ASP A 167 7.69 6.55 -5.93
CA ASP A 167 8.62 7.22 -5.02
C ASP A 167 7.96 8.41 -4.31
N LEU A 168 8.64 8.92 -3.29
CA LEU A 168 8.13 10.02 -2.48
C LEU A 168 7.94 11.30 -3.31
N ASP A 169 8.82 11.56 -4.27
CA ASP A 169 8.76 12.74 -5.14
C ASP A 169 7.50 12.72 -6.02
N SER A 170 7.17 11.57 -6.61
CA SER A 170 5.93 11.36 -7.38
C SER A 170 4.72 11.56 -6.48
N PHE A 171 4.74 10.98 -5.27
CA PHE A 171 3.67 11.15 -4.29
C PHE A 171 3.46 12.62 -3.91
N GLN A 172 4.54 13.33 -3.56
CA GLN A 172 4.50 14.76 -3.23
C GLN A 172 4.17 15.65 -4.43
N GLY A 173 4.47 15.22 -5.66
CA GLY A 173 4.16 15.96 -6.89
C GLY A 173 2.71 15.83 -7.35
N MET A 174 2.06 14.69 -7.07
CA MET A 174 0.69 14.42 -7.52
C MET A 174 -0.37 14.70 -6.47
N MET A 175 -0.14 14.38 -5.19
CA MET A 175 -1.14 14.59 -4.12
C MET A 175 -1.64 16.06 -4.02
N PRO A 176 -0.79 17.11 -4.14
CA PRO A 176 -1.25 18.50 -4.13
C PRO A 176 -2.16 18.89 -5.30
N ARG A 177 -2.20 18.09 -6.37
CA ARG A 177 -3.05 18.35 -7.54
C ARG A 177 -4.51 17.98 -7.31
N LEU A 178 -4.80 17.18 -6.27
CA LEU A 178 -6.16 16.76 -5.96
C LEU A 178 -7.02 17.97 -5.60
N LYS A 179 -8.20 18.08 -6.22
CA LYS A 179 -9.15 19.19 -6.00
C LYS A 179 -9.43 19.43 -4.52
N ARG A 180 -9.62 18.35 -3.76
CA ARG A 180 -9.90 18.45 -2.32
C ARG A 180 -8.70 18.99 -1.53
N VAL A 181 -7.48 18.61 -1.90
CA VAL A 181 -6.26 19.12 -1.26
C VAL A 181 -6.16 20.62 -1.47
N GLN A 182 -6.37 21.09 -2.69
CA GLN A 182 -6.35 22.51 -3.03
C GLN A 182 -7.45 23.28 -2.31
N ARG A 183 -8.69 22.79 -2.38
CA ARG A 183 -9.88 23.47 -1.83
C ARG A 183 -9.81 23.68 -0.31
N TYR A 184 -9.23 22.73 0.42
CA TYR A 184 -9.16 22.77 1.89
C TYR A 184 -7.76 23.05 2.44
N GLY A 185 -6.81 23.41 1.57
CA GLY A 185 -5.44 23.76 1.96
C GLY A 185 -4.73 22.62 2.71
N LEU A 186 -4.88 21.38 2.26
CA LEU A 186 -4.26 20.20 2.87
C LEU A 186 -2.79 20.07 2.44
N ASN A 187 -1.94 21.02 2.82
CA ASN A 187 -0.54 20.99 2.41
C ASN A 187 0.19 19.75 2.94
N LEU A 188 1.15 19.23 2.16
CA LEU A 188 2.01 18.10 2.48
C LEU A 188 3.44 18.53 2.87
N SER A 189 3.84 19.80 2.66
CA SER A 189 5.24 20.25 2.83
C SER A 189 5.84 19.94 4.21
N ASP A 190 5.03 20.00 5.28
CA ASP A 190 5.47 19.76 6.65
C ASP A 190 5.07 18.36 7.17
N ALA A 191 4.52 17.50 6.30
CA ALA A 191 4.11 16.17 6.68
C ALA A 191 5.36 15.30 6.94
N PRO A 192 5.38 14.51 8.03
CA PRO A 192 6.52 13.65 8.36
C PRO A 192 6.51 12.38 7.48
N LEU A 193 6.86 12.54 6.20
CA LEU A 193 6.93 11.45 5.22
C LEU A 193 8.35 10.87 5.17
N ASP A 194 8.46 9.55 5.33
CA ASP A 194 9.72 8.82 5.25
C ASP A 194 10.03 8.45 3.79
N GLU A 195 11.21 8.84 3.29
CA GLU A 195 11.67 8.56 1.94
C GLU A 195 11.78 7.06 1.63
N ALA A 196 12.09 6.24 2.63
CA ALA A 196 12.21 4.78 2.48
C ALA A 196 10.86 4.04 2.56
N ALA A 197 9.77 4.77 2.81
CA ALA A 197 8.44 4.20 2.93
C ALA A 197 7.75 4.09 1.55
N TYR A 198 6.45 3.80 1.58
CA TYR A 198 5.64 3.51 0.39
C TYR A 198 4.22 4.08 0.59
N VAL A 199 3.41 4.13 -0.47
CA VAL A 199 2.13 4.86 -0.52
C VAL A 199 1.24 4.66 0.72
N PRO A 200 0.86 3.44 1.13
CA PRO A 200 0.13 3.20 2.38
C PRO A 200 0.73 3.82 3.65
N ARG A 201 2.05 3.87 3.79
CA ARG A 201 2.71 4.48 4.96
C ARG A 201 2.65 6.01 4.91
N TRP A 202 2.81 6.59 3.72
CA TRP A 202 2.64 8.03 3.54
C TRP A 202 1.19 8.45 3.81
N CYS A 203 0.22 7.66 3.34
CA CYS A 203 -1.19 7.83 3.65
C CYS A 203 -1.46 7.80 5.17
N GLU A 204 -0.90 6.84 5.91
CA GLU A 204 -1.02 6.78 7.37
C GLU A 204 -0.43 8.03 8.07
N ALA A 205 0.72 8.51 7.60
CA ALA A 205 1.34 9.72 8.11
C ALA A 205 0.46 10.97 7.84
N LEU A 206 -0.11 11.07 6.64
CA LEU A 206 -1.03 12.14 6.27
C LEU A 206 -2.34 12.09 7.07
N ASP A 207 -2.89 10.91 7.34
CA ASP A 207 -4.10 10.76 8.16
C ASP A 207 -3.89 11.33 9.56
N LYS A 208 -2.73 11.07 10.16
CA LYS A 208 -2.33 11.64 11.46
C LYS A 208 -2.14 13.15 11.35
N PHE A 209 -1.48 13.62 10.29
CA PHE A 209 -1.17 15.02 10.07
C PHE A 209 -2.41 15.89 9.78
N TRP A 210 -3.37 15.39 8.98
CA TRP A 210 -4.60 16.08 8.62
C TRP A 210 -5.78 15.83 9.57
N LYS A 211 -5.59 15.03 10.62
CA LYS A 211 -6.58 14.81 11.68
C LYS A 211 -7.21 16.11 12.22
N PRO A 212 -6.45 17.19 12.53
CA PRO A 212 -7.03 18.45 12.99
C PRO A 212 -7.87 19.17 11.92
N LYS A 213 -7.64 18.88 10.64
CA LYS A 213 -8.42 19.43 9.52
C LYS A 213 -9.65 18.59 9.18
N HIS A 214 -9.89 17.50 9.89
CA HIS A 214 -11.00 16.57 9.67
C HIS A 214 -10.98 15.89 8.30
N TYR A 215 -9.80 15.58 7.76
CA TYR A 215 -9.64 14.77 6.55
C TYR A 215 -8.72 13.57 6.80
N HIS A 216 -8.86 12.56 5.94
CA HIS A 216 -7.98 11.40 5.83
C HIS A 216 -7.85 11.00 4.36
N THR A 217 -6.82 10.23 4.08
CA THR A 217 -6.62 9.49 2.84
C THR A 217 -7.49 8.25 2.81
N LEU A 218 -7.98 7.91 1.63
CA LEU A 218 -8.80 6.74 1.35
C LEU A 218 -8.10 5.93 0.27
N LEU A 219 -7.64 4.74 0.62
CA LEU A 219 -7.10 3.78 -0.35
C LEU A 219 -8.27 3.04 -1.00
N ILE A 220 -8.29 3.05 -2.32
CA ILE A 220 -9.29 2.38 -3.14
C ILE A 220 -8.62 1.16 -3.77
N ASP A 221 -9.10 -0.02 -3.43
CA ASP A 221 -8.59 -1.30 -3.95
C ASP A 221 -9.30 -1.63 -5.27
N THR A 222 -8.57 -1.49 -6.37
CA THR A 222 -9.02 -1.84 -7.73
C THR A 222 -8.67 -3.28 -8.11
N GLN A 223 -8.13 -4.08 -7.19
CA GLN A 223 -7.54 -5.40 -7.45
C GLN A 223 -6.36 -5.36 -8.45
N SER A 224 -5.76 -4.18 -8.59
CA SER A 224 -4.53 -3.93 -9.33
C SER A 224 -3.33 -3.92 -8.38
N ASP A 225 -2.11 -3.93 -8.92
CA ASP A 225 -0.90 -3.63 -8.15
C ASP A 225 -0.74 -2.13 -7.86
N GLU A 226 -1.47 -1.27 -8.57
CA GLU A 226 -1.48 0.17 -8.33
C GLU A 226 -2.20 0.58 -7.02
N TYR A 227 -1.77 1.70 -6.45
CA TYR A 227 -2.46 2.36 -5.35
C TYR A 227 -3.34 3.49 -5.86
N VAL A 228 -4.65 3.39 -5.67
CA VAL A 228 -5.58 4.48 -5.93
C VAL A 228 -5.85 5.23 -4.62
N VAL A 229 -5.55 6.52 -4.59
CA VAL A 229 -5.67 7.36 -3.40
C VAL A 229 -6.68 8.47 -3.64
N ALA A 230 -7.59 8.64 -2.69
CA ALA A 230 -8.51 9.77 -2.62
C ALA A 230 -8.42 10.46 -1.26
N ILE A 231 -9.01 11.66 -1.14
CA ILE A 231 -9.16 12.35 0.15
C ILE A 231 -10.63 12.35 0.55
N ALA A 232 -10.91 11.93 1.78
CA ALA A 232 -12.26 11.86 2.33
C ALA A 232 -12.38 12.67 3.63
N PRO A 233 -13.56 13.21 3.95
CA PRO A 233 -13.77 13.88 5.23
C PRO A 233 -13.86 12.83 6.34
N ASN A 234 -13.28 13.12 7.50
CA ASN A 234 -13.53 12.36 8.72
C ASN A 234 -15.01 12.50 9.03
N ARG A 235 -15.81 11.44 8.88
CA ARG A 235 -17.20 11.49 9.36
C ARG A 235 -17.15 11.89 10.83
N PRO A 236 -17.97 12.87 11.28
CA PRO A 236 -18.08 13.12 12.70
C PRO A 236 -18.48 11.81 13.35
N SER A 237 -17.67 11.34 14.30
CA SER A 237 -18.03 10.20 15.13
C SER A 237 -19.46 10.43 15.62
N SER A 238 -20.36 9.50 15.28
CA SER A 238 -21.77 9.54 15.67
C SER A 238 -21.98 9.64 17.19
N ALA A 239 -20.91 9.47 17.99
CA ALA A 239 -20.90 9.71 19.41
C ALA A 239 -20.96 11.21 19.81
N LYS A 240 -20.42 12.15 19.02
CA LYS A 240 -20.44 13.59 19.36
C LYS A 240 -21.69 14.32 18.88
N ALA A 241 -22.31 13.88 17.79
CA ALA A 241 -23.54 14.50 17.28
C ALA A 241 -24.75 14.25 18.22
N LYS A 242 -24.79 13.10 18.90
CA LYS A 242 -25.84 12.81 19.91
C LYS A 242 -25.65 13.55 21.23
N ALA A 243 -24.41 13.91 21.60
CA ALA A 243 -24.15 14.63 22.85
C ALA A 243 -24.51 16.12 22.77
N SER A 244 -24.37 16.75 21.60
CA SER A 244 -24.73 18.17 21.42
C SER A 244 -26.23 18.41 21.27
N ALA A 245 -27.00 17.39 20.88
CA ALA A 245 -28.47 17.48 20.74
C ALA A 245 -29.22 17.20 22.05
N ALA A 246 -28.52 16.73 23.10
CA ALA A 246 -29.13 16.28 24.35
C ALA A 246 -29.07 17.29 25.51
N ASN A 247 -28.59 18.52 25.28
CA ASN A 247 -28.50 19.51 26.36
C ASN A 247 -29.05 20.90 25.97
N PRO A 248 -30.39 21.09 25.94
CA PRO A 248 -30.96 22.42 26.08
C PRO A 248 -30.86 22.80 27.56
N ALA A 249 -29.77 23.48 27.93
CA ALA A 249 -29.63 24.05 29.26
C ALA A 249 -30.77 25.06 29.50
N SER A 250 -31.53 24.78 30.56
CA SER A 250 -32.59 25.57 31.15
C SER A 250 -32.19 27.04 31.34
N VAL A 251 -32.81 27.93 30.58
CA VAL A 251 -32.91 29.35 30.95
C VAL A 251 -34.07 29.45 31.94
N SER A 252 -33.75 29.62 33.21
CA SER A 252 -34.69 30.11 34.22
C SER A 252 -34.03 31.26 34.97
N THR A 253 -34.56 32.46 34.77
CA THR A 253 -34.38 33.58 35.70
C THR A 253 -35.64 34.43 35.64
N THR A 254 -36.39 34.39 36.73
CA THR A 254 -37.34 35.41 37.17
C THR A 254 -37.00 35.71 38.62
#